data_AF-A0A946QDH3-F1
#
_entry.id   AF-A0A946QDH3-F1
#
_cell.length_a   1.000
_cell.length_b   1.000
_cell.length_c   1.000
_cell.angle_alpha   90.00
_cell.angle_beta   90.00
_cell.angle_gamma   90.00
#
_symmetry.space_group_name_H-M   'P 1'
#
loop_
_entity.id
_entity.type
_entity.pdbx_description
1 polymer ?
#
loop_
_entity_poly.entity_id
_entity_poly.type
_entity_poly.pdbx_seq_one_letter_code
_entity_poly.pdbx_strand_id
1 'polypeptide(L)'
;ASAGVLCEILDETGNRGSREFLFTVANENNLEIISIEQLIAHRRVNEKLVHRNAEAKLPTKYGALDIIVYGVDFEGNEPVALVLGDPSTNKTPPLVRMHSSCFTGDLISSLRCDCGDQLHMALDMISKEGCGVLVYLPQEGRGIGLAEKIRAYALQEQGMDTVEANHALGFKADMRDYGVGLQILKDLGLSQLRLLTNNPKKLEAFNLRGYDVTVVDQVPIVALVNEHNERYLETKREKMGHQLP
;
A
#
# COMPACT_ATOMS: atom_id res chain seq x y z
N ALA A 1 18.62 24.22 12.99
CA ALA A 1 17.47 24.21 12.07
C ALA A 1 17.96 23.79 10.70
N SER A 2 17.29 22.84 10.05
CA SER A 2 17.59 22.47 8.67
C SER A 2 16.97 23.52 7.74
N ALA A 3 17.76 24.15 6.88
CA ALA A 3 17.31 25.18 5.95
C ALA A 3 17.95 24.97 4.57
N GLY A 4 17.16 25.20 3.51
CA GLY A 4 17.59 25.12 2.11
C GLY A 4 17.01 26.26 1.30
N VAL A 5 17.62 26.52 0.12
CA VAL A 5 17.16 27.54 -0.85
C VAL A 5 16.74 26.82 -2.12
N LEU A 6 15.60 27.20 -2.68
CA LEU A 6 15.06 26.63 -3.92
C LEU A 6 14.74 27.74 -4.92
N CYS A 7 14.97 27.47 -6.20
CA CYS A 7 14.59 28.32 -7.32
C CYS A 7 14.11 27.42 -8.48
N GLU A 8 13.00 27.77 -9.11
CA GLU A 8 12.49 27.04 -10.29
C GLU A 8 13.35 27.40 -11.51
N ILE A 9 13.76 26.37 -12.28
CA ILE A 9 14.55 26.56 -13.49
C ILE A 9 13.59 26.76 -14.67
N LEU A 10 13.72 27.90 -15.34
CA LEU A 10 12.95 28.25 -16.54
C LEU A 10 13.78 27.97 -17.80
N ASP A 11 13.11 27.66 -18.89
CA ASP A 11 13.71 27.57 -20.22
C ASP A 11 13.93 28.96 -20.84
N GLU A 12 14.52 29.01 -22.02
CA GLU A 12 14.85 30.25 -22.75
C GLU A 12 13.61 31.09 -23.11
N THR A 13 12.42 30.48 -23.12
CA THR A 13 11.15 31.16 -23.38
C THR A 13 10.48 31.69 -22.11
N GLY A 14 11.07 31.45 -20.95
CA GLY A 14 10.53 31.79 -19.63
C GLY A 14 9.49 30.80 -19.12
N ASN A 15 9.29 29.67 -19.78
CA ASN A 15 8.41 28.60 -19.32
C ASN A 15 9.15 27.65 -18.39
N ARG A 16 8.43 26.79 -17.66
CA ARG A 16 9.05 25.78 -16.80
C ARG A 16 9.91 24.83 -17.61
N GLY A 17 11.14 24.60 -17.16
CA GLY A 17 12.04 23.65 -17.80
C GLY A 17 11.43 22.26 -17.93
N SER A 18 11.45 21.72 -19.16
CA SER A 18 11.06 20.32 -19.39
C SER A 18 12.05 19.37 -18.72
N ARG A 19 11.67 18.11 -18.51
CA ARG A 19 12.58 17.09 -17.96
C ARG A 19 13.88 17.01 -18.75
N GLU A 20 13.79 16.94 -20.08
CA GLU A 20 14.93 16.85 -20.98
C GLU A 20 15.85 18.07 -20.83
N PHE A 21 15.27 19.27 -20.77
CA PHE A 21 16.02 20.51 -20.55
C PHE A 21 16.74 20.49 -19.19
N LEU A 22 16.08 20.06 -18.12
CA LEU A 22 16.70 19.96 -16.79
C LEU A 22 17.87 18.98 -16.76
N PHE A 23 17.80 17.86 -17.50
CA PHE A 23 18.94 16.94 -17.64
C PHE A 23 20.11 17.58 -18.39
N THR A 24 19.84 18.36 -19.43
CA THR A 24 20.89 19.13 -20.14
C THR A 24 21.57 20.11 -19.20
N VAL A 25 20.79 20.94 -18.49
CA VAL A 25 21.31 21.91 -17.51
C VAL A 25 22.13 21.21 -16.41
N ALA A 26 21.63 20.09 -15.89
CA ALA A 26 22.34 19.32 -14.87
C ALA A 26 23.71 18.83 -15.36
N ASN A 27 23.77 18.28 -16.57
CA ASN A 27 25.03 17.80 -17.17
C ASN A 27 26.02 18.95 -17.43
N GLU A 28 25.56 20.06 -18.01
CA GLU A 28 26.41 21.22 -18.34
C GLU A 28 27.02 21.86 -17.10
N ASN A 29 26.30 21.84 -15.98
CA ASN A 29 26.70 22.47 -14.73
C ASN A 29 27.23 21.46 -13.69
N ASN A 30 27.38 20.18 -14.08
CA ASN A 30 27.82 19.10 -13.20
C ASN A 30 27.01 19.03 -11.88
N LEU A 31 25.69 19.09 -12.01
CA LEU A 31 24.73 18.97 -10.91
C LEU A 31 24.10 17.58 -10.89
N GLU A 32 23.89 17.06 -9.68
CA GLU A 32 23.09 15.86 -9.49
C GLU A 32 21.60 16.18 -9.69
N ILE A 33 20.88 15.26 -10.34
CA ILE A 33 19.43 15.40 -10.56
C ILE A 33 18.70 14.17 -10.03
N ILE A 34 17.72 14.42 -9.15
CA ILE A 34 16.85 13.40 -8.57
C ILE A 34 15.39 13.84 -8.65
N SER A 35 14.48 12.89 -8.55
CA SER A 35 13.05 13.18 -8.38
C SER A 35 12.64 13.14 -6.90
N ILE A 36 11.52 13.82 -6.60
CA ILE A 36 10.89 13.71 -5.27
C ILE A 36 10.54 12.26 -4.95
N GLU A 37 10.10 11.47 -5.93
CA GLU A 37 9.81 10.05 -5.78
C GLU A 37 11.06 9.24 -5.35
N GLN A 38 12.22 9.51 -5.97
CA GLN A 38 13.49 8.89 -5.58
C GLN A 38 13.90 9.29 -4.16
N LEU A 39 13.71 10.55 -3.78
CA LEU A 39 13.99 11.02 -2.42
C LEU A 39 13.08 10.35 -1.39
N ILE A 40 11.78 10.24 -1.66
CA ILE A 40 10.82 9.53 -0.79
C ILE A 40 11.25 8.07 -0.62
N ALA A 41 11.56 7.38 -1.72
CA ALA A 41 12.02 5.99 -1.67
C ALA A 41 13.31 5.84 -0.85
N HIS A 42 14.27 6.74 -1.03
CA HIS A 42 15.52 6.76 -0.27
C HIS A 42 15.28 6.96 1.23
N ARG A 43 14.51 7.97 1.61
CA ARG A 43 14.25 8.25 3.04
C ARG A 43 13.52 7.09 3.72
N ARG A 44 12.53 6.49 3.07
CA ARG A 44 11.77 5.37 3.64
C ARG A 44 12.62 4.11 3.86
N VAL A 45 13.67 3.92 3.07
CA VAL A 45 14.63 2.81 3.24
C VAL A 45 15.68 3.12 4.32
N ASN A 46 16.14 4.37 4.41
CA ASN A 46 17.30 4.74 5.21
C ASN A 46 16.95 5.36 6.57
N GLU A 47 15.70 5.75 6.79
CA GLU A 47 15.21 6.39 8.02
C GLU A 47 14.11 5.55 8.68
N LYS A 48 14.11 5.50 10.01
CA LYS A 48 12.98 4.98 10.79
C LYS A 48 11.93 6.09 10.90
N LEU A 49 10.83 5.95 10.17
CA LEU A 49 9.73 6.92 10.10
C LEU A 49 8.47 6.45 10.83
N VAL A 50 8.43 5.19 11.26
CA VAL A 50 7.28 4.61 11.97
C VAL A 50 7.62 4.31 13.42
N HIS A 51 6.67 4.59 14.32
CA HIS A 51 6.83 4.42 15.77
C HIS A 51 5.55 3.82 16.37
N ARG A 52 5.65 2.95 17.37
CA ARG A 52 4.47 2.42 18.07
C ARG A 52 3.88 3.50 18.98
N ASN A 53 2.64 3.89 18.72
CA ASN A 53 1.90 4.86 19.54
C ASN A 53 1.11 4.18 20.65
N ALA A 54 0.52 3.02 20.38
CA ALA A 54 -0.28 2.26 21.34
C ALA A 54 -0.29 0.77 21.00
N GLU A 55 -0.45 -0.07 22.02
CA GLU A 55 -0.62 -1.52 21.84
C GLU A 55 -1.59 -2.10 22.89
N ALA A 56 -2.33 -3.14 22.50
CA ALA A 56 -3.24 -3.85 23.39
C ALA A 56 -3.52 -5.29 22.92
N LYS A 57 -3.98 -6.15 23.84
CA LYS A 57 -4.59 -7.44 23.48
C LYS A 57 -6.02 -7.19 22.98
N LEU A 58 -6.35 -7.72 21.81
CA LEU A 58 -7.65 -7.59 21.16
C LEU A 58 -8.28 -8.98 20.93
N PRO A 59 -9.23 -9.40 21.77
CA PRO A 59 -9.98 -10.63 21.53
C PRO A 59 -10.91 -10.45 20.32
N THR A 60 -10.83 -11.36 19.35
CA THR A 60 -11.69 -11.34 18.16
C THR A 60 -12.28 -12.73 17.90
N LYS A 61 -13.23 -12.82 16.95
CA LYS A 61 -13.72 -14.10 16.45
C LYS A 61 -12.64 -14.95 15.75
N TYR A 62 -11.50 -14.34 15.42
CA TYR A 62 -10.32 -15.00 14.82
C TYR A 62 -9.28 -15.40 15.87
N GLY A 63 -9.57 -15.21 17.16
CA GLY A 63 -8.64 -15.45 18.26
C GLY A 63 -8.15 -14.16 18.93
N ALA A 64 -7.27 -14.34 19.91
CA ALA A 64 -6.63 -13.25 20.63
C ALA A 64 -5.47 -12.69 19.80
N LEU A 65 -5.61 -11.44 19.38
CA LEU A 65 -4.60 -10.70 18.61
C LEU A 65 -3.90 -9.69 19.51
N ASP A 66 -2.68 -9.31 19.15
CA ASP A 66 -2.13 -8.01 19.54
C ASP A 66 -2.51 -6.99 18.47
N ILE A 67 -3.09 -5.87 18.89
CA ILE A 67 -3.28 -4.69 18.04
C ILE A 67 -2.21 -3.67 18.39
N ILE A 68 -1.51 -3.17 17.39
CA ILE A 68 -0.47 -2.14 17.52
C ILE A 68 -0.79 -1.00 16.57
N VAL A 69 -0.95 0.20 17.12
CA VAL A 69 -1.16 1.43 16.34
C VAL A 69 0.18 2.13 16.17
N TYR A 70 0.50 2.49 14.93
CA TYR A 70 1.73 3.19 14.56
C TYR A 70 1.44 4.65 14.24
N GLY A 71 2.35 5.55 14.61
CA GLY A 71 2.47 6.87 14.03
C GLY A 71 3.49 6.87 12.89
N VAL A 72 3.32 7.80 11.94
CA VAL A 72 4.25 8.02 10.82
C VAL A 72 4.72 9.46 10.85
N ASP A 73 6.04 9.68 10.89
CA ASP A 73 6.59 11.03 10.91
C ASP A 73 6.15 11.83 9.69
N PHE A 74 5.80 13.10 9.91
CA PHE A 74 5.35 14.05 8.88
C PHE A 74 4.02 13.68 8.19
N GLU A 75 3.32 12.65 8.64
CA GLU A 75 2.02 12.23 8.14
C GLU A 75 0.98 12.17 9.29
N GLY A 76 -0.30 12.45 8.98
CA GLY A 76 -1.39 12.38 9.97
C GLY A 76 -2.05 11.01 10.08
N ASN A 77 -1.49 9.99 9.44
CA ASN A 77 -2.08 8.67 9.31
C ASN A 77 -1.63 7.73 10.44
N GLU A 78 -2.52 6.84 10.86
CA GLU A 78 -2.25 5.83 11.90
C GLU A 78 -2.43 4.40 11.34
N PRO A 79 -1.38 3.81 10.76
CA PRO A 79 -1.40 2.40 10.38
C PRO A 79 -1.57 1.48 11.59
N VAL A 80 -2.18 0.32 11.36
CA VAL A 80 -2.41 -0.67 12.42
C VAL A 80 -1.79 -2.01 12.02
N ALA A 81 -1.12 -2.68 12.95
CA ALA A 81 -0.77 -4.09 12.83
C ALA A 81 -1.65 -4.94 13.74
N LEU A 82 -2.22 -6.01 13.19
CA LEU A 82 -2.88 -7.08 13.93
C LEU A 82 -1.96 -8.30 13.89
N VAL A 83 -1.47 -8.71 15.05
CA VAL A 83 -0.49 -9.79 15.18
C VAL A 83 -1.13 -10.96 15.90
N LEU A 84 -1.03 -12.15 15.31
CA LEU A 84 -1.43 -13.40 15.93
C LEU A 84 -0.18 -14.25 16.16
N GLY A 85 -0.03 -14.81 17.36
CA GLY A 85 1.17 -15.56 17.74
C GLY A 85 2.40 -14.68 17.91
N ASP A 86 3.59 -15.29 17.83
CA ASP A 86 4.87 -14.59 17.87
C ASP A 86 5.63 -14.78 16.54
N PRO A 87 5.56 -13.80 15.63
CA PRO A 87 6.25 -13.86 14.34
C PRO A 87 7.77 -13.95 14.44
N SER A 88 8.37 -13.49 15.55
CA SER A 88 9.83 -13.38 15.69
C SER A 88 10.50 -14.71 16.06
N THR A 89 9.76 -15.63 16.67
CA THR A 89 10.26 -16.92 17.17
C THR A 89 9.75 -18.12 16.38
N ASN A 90 8.91 -17.89 15.36
CA ASN A 90 8.29 -18.96 14.62
C ASN A 90 9.28 -19.70 13.71
N LYS A 91 9.17 -21.03 13.65
CA LYS A 91 10.01 -21.88 12.79
C LYS A 91 9.65 -21.74 11.32
N THR A 92 8.39 -21.43 11.03
CA THR A 92 7.90 -21.17 9.67
C THR A 92 7.73 -19.67 9.46
N PRO A 93 8.09 -19.14 8.28
CA PRO A 93 7.85 -17.74 7.97
C PRO A 93 6.36 -17.38 8.14
N PRO A 94 6.03 -16.33 8.90
CA PRO A 94 4.66 -15.95 9.22
C PRO A 94 3.87 -15.57 7.97
N LEU A 95 2.57 -15.82 8.00
CA LEU A 95 1.66 -15.38 6.96
C LEU A 95 1.34 -13.90 7.15
N VAL A 96 1.57 -13.11 6.12
CA VAL A 96 1.46 -11.64 6.19
C VAL A 96 0.46 -11.14 5.16
N ARG A 97 -0.44 -10.26 5.60
CA ARG A 97 -1.38 -9.53 4.75
C ARG A 97 -1.13 -8.03 4.82
N MET A 98 -0.74 -7.44 3.69
CA MET A 98 -0.76 -5.98 3.51
C MET A 98 -2.14 -5.56 3.02
N HIS A 99 -2.97 -4.99 3.89
CA HIS A 99 -4.33 -4.56 3.58
C HIS A 99 -4.41 -3.04 3.42
N SER A 100 -4.92 -2.56 2.29
CA SER A 100 -5.24 -1.15 2.12
C SER A 100 -6.69 -0.94 2.58
N SER A 101 -6.93 0.05 3.42
CA SER A 101 -8.25 0.35 3.96
C SER A 101 -9.30 0.53 2.88
N CYS A 102 -10.49 -0.02 3.12
CA CYS A 102 -11.64 0.14 2.26
C CYS A 102 -12.90 0.25 3.11
N PHE A 103 -13.25 1.45 3.56
CA PHE A 103 -14.40 1.73 4.42
C PHE A 103 -15.68 1.01 3.96
N THR A 104 -16.02 1.14 2.68
CA THR A 104 -17.23 0.52 2.13
C THR A 104 -17.19 -1.00 2.16
N GLY A 105 -16.04 -1.62 1.93
CA GLY A 105 -15.90 -3.09 1.92
C GLY A 105 -15.73 -3.64 3.32
N ASP A 106 -14.77 -3.09 4.07
CA ASP A 106 -14.33 -3.57 5.37
C ASP A 106 -15.40 -3.36 6.46
N LEU A 107 -16.10 -2.21 6.46
CA LEU A 107 -17.04 -1.86 7.53
C LEU A 107 -18.51 -2.10 7.14
N ILE A 108 -18.88 -1.81 5.90
CA ILE A 108 -20.28 -1.84 5.44
C ILE A 108 -20.58 -3.08 4.57
N SER A 109 -19.59 -3.93 4.32
CA SER A 109 -19.75 -5.15 3.52
C SER A 109 -20.29 -4.89 2.10
N SER A 110 -19.81 -3.83 1.46
CA SER A 110 -20.18 -3.49 0.08
C SER A 110 -19.86 -4.62 -0.90
N LEU A 111 -20.84 -4.97 -1.72
CA LEU A 111 -20.70 -5.99 -2.78
C LEU A 111 -19.95 -5.50 -4.02
N ARG A 112 -19.68 -4.18 -4.14
CA ARG A 112 -18.98 -3.59 -5.30
C ARG A 112 -17.48 -3.90 -5.35
N CYS A 113 -16.92 -4.41 -4.25
CA CYS A 113 -15.51 -4.78 -4.17
C CYS A 113 -15.35 -6.02 -3.29
N ASP A 114 -14.23 -6.69 -3.42
CA ASP A 114 -13.85 -7.86 -2.62
C ASP A 114 -13.02 -7.50 -1.37
N CYS A 115 -12.89 -6.22 -1.03
CA CYS A 115 -11.97 -5.78 0.03
C CYS A 115 -12.34 -6.34 1.41
N GLY A 116 -13.62 -6.27 1.81
CA GLY A 116 -14.07 -6.78 3.10
C GLY A 116 -13.90 -8.29 3.21
N ASP A 117 -14.25 -9.02 2.14
CA ASP A 117 -14.04 -10.47 2.08
C ASP A 117 -12.55 -10.82 2.23
N GLN A 118 -11.67 -10.13 1.51
CA GLN A 118 -10.23 -10.34 1.63
C GLN A 118 -9.69 -10.01 3.03
N LEU A 119 -10.23 -8.99 3.72
CA LEU A 119 -9.84 -8.68 5.11
C LEU A 119 -10.17 -9.85 6.03
N HIS A 120 -11.42 -10.33 5.97
CA HIS A 120 -11.91 -11.40 6.82
C HIS A 120 -11.27 -12.76 6.50
N MET A 121 -11.07 -13.07 5.22
CA MET A 121 -10.35 -14.26 4.78
C MET A 121 -8.90 -14.25 5.25
N ALA A 122 -8.21 -13.12 5.16
CA ALA A 122 -6.83 -13.03 5.62
C ALA A 122 -6.71 -13.27 7.14
N LEU A 123 -7.60 -12.68 7.94
CA LEU A 123 -7.64 -12.92 9.39
C LEU A 123 -7.95 -14.37 9.74
N ASP A 124 -8.88 -15.01 9.02
CA ASP A 124 -9.20 -16.42 9.19
C ASP A 124 -8.03 -17.34 8.82
N MET A 125 -7.35 -17.08 7.71
CA MET A 125 -6.16 -17.83 7.31
C MET A 125 -5.01 -17.68 8.31
N ILE A 126 -4.72 -16.45 8.76
CA ILE A 126 -3.71 -16.18 9.80
C ILE A 126 -4.06 -16.93 11.10
N SER A 127 -5.33 -16.91 11.49
CA SER A 127 -5.83 -17.64 12.66
C SER A 127 -5.60 -19.15 12.56
N LYS A 128 -5.93 -19.75 11.42
CA LYS A 128 -5.75 -21.18 11.15
C LYS A 128 -4.28 -21.62 11.20
N GLU A 129 -3.37 -20.74 10.77
CA GLU A 129 -1.93 -21.01 10.86
C GLU A 129 -1.35 -20.82 12.27
N GLY A 130 -2.06 -20.09 13.15
CA GLY A 130 -1.62 -19.83 14.52
C GLY A 130 -0.48 -18.81 14.64
N CYS A 131 0.01 -18.24 13.54
CA CYS A 131 1.01 -17.18 13.55
C CYS A 131 0.94 -16.33 12.26
N GLY A 132 0.81 -15.01 12.39
CA GLY A 132 0.82 -14.12 11.24
C GLY A 132 0.55 -12.65 11.58
N VAL A 133 0.62 -11.80 10.56
CA VAL A 133 0.47 -10.34 10.70
C VAL A 133 -0.46 -9.80 9.62
N LEU A 134 -1.46 -9.02 9.99
CA LEU A 134 -2.18 -8.15 9.07
C LEU A 134 -1.79 -6.71 9.32
N VAL A 135 -1.20 -6.05 8.32
CA VAL A 135 -0.91 -4.61 8.34
C VAL A 135 -2.04 -3.89 7.62
N TYR A 136 -2.80 -3.09 8.35
CA TYR A 136 -3.88 -2.25 7.85
C TYR A 136 -3.36 -0.83 7.59
N LEU A 137 -3.25 -0.47 6.32
CA LEU A 137 -2.76 0.82 5.86
C LEU A 137 -3.94 1.75 5.53
N PRO A 138 -4.00 2.99 6.06
CA PRO A 138 -5.08 3.95 5.81
C PRO A 138 -4.93 4.58 4.40
N GLN A 139 -5.11 3.76 3.37
CA GLN A 139 -4.91 4.07 1.96
C GLN A 139 -6.21 3.91 1.16
N GLU A 140 -7.26 4.58 1.63
CA GLU A 140 -8.59 4.52 1.02
C GLU A 140 -8.56 4.91 -0.46
N GLY A 141 -9.36 4.21 -1.28
CA GLY A 141 -9.47 4.50 -2.70
C GLY A 141 -8.16 4.36 -3.48
N ARG A 142 -7.16 3.62 -2.96
CA ARG A 142 -5.78 3.58 -3.50
C ARG A 142 -5.00 4.87 -3.30
N GLY A 143 -5.27 5.57 -2.20
CA GLY A 143 -4.57 6.78 -1.81
C GLY A 143 -5.26 8.08 -2.25
N ILE A 144 -6.38 8.01 -2.98
CA ILE A 144 -7.14 9.21 -3.37
C ILE A 144 -8.15 9.66 -2.29
N GLY A 145 -8.43 8.81 -1.30
CA GLY A 145 -9.39 9.11 -0.23
C GLY A 145 -10.81 8.60 -0.51
N LEU A 146 -11.66 8.67 0.52
CA LEU A 146 -13.02 8.11 0.48
C LEU A 146 -13.94 8.89 -0.46
N ALA A 147 -13.96 10.23 -0.37
CA ALA A 147 -14.90 11.03 -1.15
C ALA A 147 -14.64 10.87 -2.66
N GLU A 148 -13.38 10.84 -3.06
CA GLU A 148 -12.88 10.70 -4.42
C GLU A 148 -13.18 9.30 -4.95
N LYS A 149 -13.05 8.26 -4.11
CA LYS A 149 -13.53 6.92 -4.44
C LYS A 149 -15.04 6.89 -4.71
N ILE A 150 -15.84 7.58 -3.89
CA ILE A 150 -17.29 7.66 -4.13
C ILE A 150 -17.61 8.44 -5.41
N ARG A 151 -16.87 9.51 -5.72
CA ARG A 151 -16.99 10.20 -7.02
C ARG A 151 -16.61 9.28 -8.19
N ALA A 152 -15.57 8.46 -8.04
CA ALA A 152 -15.19 7.48 -9.05
C ALA A 152 -16.29 6.43 -9.26
N TYR A 153 -16.99 6.00 -8.21
CA TYR A 153 -18.16 5.14 -8.35
C TYR A 153 -19.30 5.80 -9.13
N ALA A 154 -19.58 7.09 -8.89
CA ALA A 154 -20.60 7.81 -9.65
C ALA A 154 -20.24 7.92 -11.16
N LEU A 155 -18.96 8.03 -11.50
CA LEU A 155 -18.50 7.99 -12.89
C LEU A 155 -18.58 6.58 -13.50
N GLN A 156 -18.35 5.54 -12.71
CA GLN A 156 -18.49 4.15 -13.16
C GLN A 156 -19.94 3.79 -13.48
N GLU A 157 -20.90 4.34 -12.72
CA GLU A 157 -22.34 4.22 -13.02
C GLU A 157 -22.72 4.87 -14.36
N GLN A 158 -21.91 5.82 -14.84
CA GLN A 158 -22.06 6.43 -16.16
C GLN A 158 -21.32 5.66 -17.27
N GLY A 159 -20.75 4.50 -16.95
CA GLY A 159 -20.15 3.58 -17.91
C GLY A 159 -18.63 3.53 -17.90
N MET A 160 -17.93 4.42 -17.19
CA MET A 160 -16.46 4.37 -17.08
C MET A 160 -15.99 3.13 -16.32
N ASP A 161 -14.79 2.63 -16.62
CA ASP A 161 -14.13 1.67 -15.73
C ASP A 161 -13.35 2.37 -14.59
N THR A 162 -12.70 1.56 -13.74
CA THR A 162 -11.96 2.07 -12.57
C THR A 162 -10.75 2.93 -12.94
N VAL A 163 -10.03 2.60 -14.02
CA VAL A 163 -8.85 3.34 -14.47
C VAL A 163 -9.29 4.65 -15.12
N GLU A 164 -10.29 4.60 -16.00
CA GLU A 164 -10.87 5.76 -16.67
C GLU A 164 -11.44 6.77 -15.66
N ALA A 165 -12.22 6.29 -14.68
CA ALA A 165 -12.78 7.15 -13.64
C ALA A 165 -11.70 7.86 -12.82
N ASN A 166 -10.60 7.19 -12.48
CA ASN A 166 -9.49 7.81 -11.75
C ASN A 166 -8.77 8.87 -12.60
N HIS A 167 -8.52 8.59 -13.89
CA HIS A 167 -7.92 9.56 -14.80
C HIS A 167 -8.82 10.78 -15.02
N ALA A 168 -10.13 10.58 -15.16
CA ALA A 168 -11.09 11.67 -15.26
C ALA A 168 -11.11 12.58 -14.02
N LEU A 169 -10.80 12.02 -12.84
CA LEU A 169 -10.64 12.76 -11.59
C LEU A 169 -9.24 13.35 -11.39
N GLY A 170 -8.31 13.17 -12.35
CA GLY A 170 -6.96 13.71 -12.29
C GLY A 170 -5.96 12.88 -11.48
N PHE A 171 -6.27 11.63 -11.15
CA PHE A 171 -5.41 10.75 -10.35
C PHE A 171 -4.73 9.67 -11.20
N LYS A 172 -3.60 9.14 -10.71
CA LYS A 172 -3.03 7.89 -11.23
C LYS A 172 -3.91 6.71 -10.83
N ALA A 173 -3.84 5.61 -11.59
CA ALA A 173 -4.61 4.40 -11.30
C ALA A 173 -4.27 3.71 -9.95
N ASP A 174 -3.10 3.99 -9.39
CA ASP A 174 -2.67 3.52 -8.07
C ASP A 174 -1.63 4.49 -7.48
N MET A 175 -1.93 5.09 -6.34
CA MET A 175 -1.06 6.02 -5.62
C MET A 175 -0.51 5.43 -4.32
N ARG A 176 -0.70 4.12 -4.10
CA ARG A 176 -0.29 3.46 -2.86
C ARG A 176 1.22 3.29 -2.79
N ASP A 177 1.75 3.49 -1.59
CA ASP A 177 3.13 3.21 -1.24
C ASP A 177 3.17 2.26 -0.04
N TYR A 178 3.93 1.17 -0.13
CA TYR A 178 3.99 0.12 0.89
C TYR A 178 5.16 0.25 1.87
N GLY A 179 6.03 1.26 1.72
CA GLY A 179 7.23 1.46 2.55
C GLY A 179 6.93 1.57 4.04
N VAL A 180 5.86 2.28 4.42
CA VAL A 180 5.38 2.35 5.82
C VAL A 180 5.08 0.95 6.36
N GLY A 181 4.39 0.11 5.58
CA GLY A 181 4.09 -1.25 6.00
C GLY A 181 5.32 -2.15 6.07
N LEU A 182 6.32 -1.95 5.19
CA LEU A 182 7.61 -2.65 5.28
C LEU A 182 8.38 -2.27 6.56
N GLN A 183 8.38 -1.00 6.95
CA GLN A 183 8.98 -0.59 8.22
C GLN A 183 8.24 -1.19 9.43
N ILE A 184 6.90 -1.28 9.38
CA ILE A 184 6.12 -1.95 10.42
C ILE A 184 6.52 -3.42 10.56
N LEU A 185 6.65 -4.15 9.43
CA LEU A 185 7.09 -5.54 9.47
C LEU A 185 8.52 -5.69 10.03
N LYS A 186 9.42 -4.75 9.71
CA LYS A 186 10.77 -4.70 10.28
C LYS A 186 10.76 -4.42 11.79
N ASP A 187 9.92 -3.51 12.25
CA ASP A 187 9.74 -3.21 13.68
C ASP A 187 9.16 -4.41 14.46
N LEU A 188 8.31 -5.21 13.82
CA LEU A 188 7.83 -6.49 14.34
C LEU A 188 8.89 -7.61 14.30
N GLY A 189 10.08 -7.34 13.77
CA GLY A 189 11.20 -8.27 13.74
C GLY A 189 11.16 -9.31 12.61
N LEU A 190 10.32 -9.13 11.59
CA LEU A 190 10.23 -10.07 10.47
C LEU A 190 11.37 -9.84 9.48
N SER A 191 12.06 -10.94 9.12
CA SER A 191 13.07 -10.97 8.06
C SER A 191 12.66 -11.84 6.87
N GLN A 192 11.76 -12.79 7.09
CA GLN A 192 11.16 -13.64 6.06
C GLN A 192 9.66 -13.76 6.31
N LEU A 193 8.86 -13.83 5.24
CA LEU A 193 7.41 -13.98 5.33
C LEU A 193 6.80 -14.64 4.11
N ARG A 194 5.55 -15.10 4.26
CA ARG A 194 4.69 -15.55 3.16
C ARG A 194 3.62 -14.50 2.93
N LEU A 195 3.51 -13.96 1.72
CA LEU A 195 2.67 -12.79 1.45
C LEU A 195 1.31 -13.21 0.87
N LEU A 196 0.22 -12.84 1.57
CA LEU A 196 -1.16 -13.01 1.11
C LEU A 196 -1.57 -11.94 0.09
N THR A 197 -1.33 -12.20 -1.20
CA THR A 197 -1.61 -11.25 -2.29
C THR A 197 -1.84 -11.89 -3.65
N ASN A 198 -2.72 -11.26 -4.44
CA ASN A 198 -2.87 -11.49 -5.88
C ASN A 198 -2.30 -10.35 -6.72
N ASN A 199 -1.79 -9.29 -6.08
CA ASN A 199 -1.27 -8.11 -6.76
C ASN A 199 0.26 -8.24 -6.92
N PRO A 200 0.79 -8.31 -8.15
CA PRO A 200 2.23 -8.40 -8.37
C PRO A 200 2.98 -7.16 -7.88
N LYS A 201 2.38 -5.97 -7.95
CA LYS A 201 3.01 -4.73 -7.45
C LYS A 201 3.30 -4.77 -5.94
N LYS A 202 2.49 -5.53 -5.18
CA LYS A 202 2.79 -5.73 -3.76
C LYS A 202 4.07 -6.52 -3.59
N LEU A 203 4.31 -7.56 -4.38
CA LEU A 203 5.56 -8.34 -4.35
C LEU A 203 6.75 -7.48 -4.76
N GLU A 204 6.61 -6.71 -5.83
CA GLU A 204 7.66 -5.78 -6.30
C GLU A 204 8.08 -4.79 -5.22
N ALA A 205 7.13 -4.29 -4.41
CA ALA A 205 7.45 -3.38 -3.31
C ALA A 205 8.37 -4.03 -2.25
N PHE A 206 8.26 -5.33 -2.00
CA PHE A 206 9.21 -6.06 -1.12
C PHE A 206 10.58 -6.28 -1.77
N ASN A 207 10.68 -6.20 -3.10
CA ASN A 207 11.93 -6.35 -3.84
C ASN A 207 12.71 -5.03 -3.97
N LEU A 208 12.14 -3.90 -3.52
CA LEU A 208 12.85 -2.63 -3.46
C LEU A 208 13.99 -2.74 -2.45
N ARG A 209 15.22 -2.50 -2.92
CA ARG A 209 16.45 -2.64 -2.12
C ARG A 209 16.35 -1.78 -0.85
N GLY A 210 16.66 -2.40 0.29
CA GLY A 210 16.95 -1.73 1.56
C GLY A 210 15.95 -1.97 2.70
N TYR A 211 14.92 -2.79 2.47
CA TYR A 211 14.21 -3.45 3.57
C TYR A 211 14.77 -4.88 3.71
N ASP A 212 15.25 -5.24 4.90
CA ASP A 212 15.80 -6.57 5.21
C ASP A 212 14.67 -7.62 5.39
N VAL A 213 13.66 -7.60 4.50
CA VAL A 213 12.47 -8.45 4.56
C VAL A 213 12.30 -9.20 3.24
N THR A 214 12.38 -10.52 3.28
CA THR A 214 12.26 -11.39 2.10
C THR A 214 10.90 -12.06 2.05
N VAL A 215 10.22 -11.97 0.90
CA VAL A 215 9.02 -12.78 0.61
C VAL A 215 9.49 -14.15 0.13
N VAL A 216 9.26 -15.19 0.92
CA VAL A 216 9.68 -16.57 0.59
C VAL A 216 8.58 -17.37 -0.11
N ASP A 217 7.34 -16.91 -0.05
CA ASP A 217 6.19 -17.52 -0.71
C ASP A 217 5.10 -16.48 -0.99
N GLN A 218 4.34 -16.68 -2.06
CA GLN A 218 3.15 -15.89 -2.38
C GLN A 218 1.92 -16.78 -2.23
N VAL A 219 1.05 -16.43 -1.28
CA VAL A 219 -0.17 -17.16 -1.00
C VAL A 219 -1.36 -16.41 -1.63
N PRO A 220 -2.09 -17.02 -2.59
CA PRO A 220 -3.26 -16.37 -3.20
C PRO A 220 -4.39 -16.14 -2.19
N ILE A 221 -5.20 -15.11 -2.44
CA ILE A 221 -6.39 -14.79 -1.64
C ILE A 221 -7.54 -14.37 -2.56
N VAL A 222 -8.40 -15.32 -2.93
CA VAL A 222 -9.46 -15.11 -3.93
C VAL A 222 -10.82 -15.18 -3.25
N ALA A 223 -11.52 -14.05 -3.20
CA ALA A 223 -12.90 -13.99 -2.74
C ALA A 223 -13.86 -14.50 -3.82
N LEU A 224 -15.08 -14.87 -3.42
CA LEU A 224 -16.12 -15.29 -4.35
C LEU A 224 -16.58 -14.11 -5.21
N VAL A 225 -16.72 -14.35 -6.52
CA VAL A 225 -17.25 -13.38 -7.47
C VAL A 225 -18.77 -13.28 -7.29
N ASN A 226 -19.30 -12.06 -7.36
CA ASN A 226 -20.73 -11.78 -7.40
C ASN A 226 -21.04 -10.82 -8.56
N GLU A 227 -22.33 -10.68 -8.88
CA GLU A 227 -22.80 -9.86 -10.02
C GLU A 227 -22.38 -8.38 -9.94
N HIS A 228 -22.09 -7.85 -8.74
CA HIS A 228 -21.72 -6.46 -8.54
C HIS A 228 -20.22 -6.20 -8.61
N ASN A 229 -19.37 -7.21 -8.38
CA ASN A 229 -17.91 -7.05 -8.40
C ASN A 229 -17.22 -7.67 -9.62
N GLU A 230 -17.93 -8.40 -10.47
CA GLU A 230 -17.38 -9.05 -11.67
C GLU A 230 -16.55 -8.09 -12.54
N ARG A 231 -17.16 -6.97 -12.98
CA ARG A 231 -16.48 -5.94 -13.80
C ARG A 231 -15.27 -5.32 -13.09
N TYR A 232 -15.35 -5.18 -11.77
CA TYR A 232 -14.26 -4.65 -10.96
C TYR A 232 -13.07 -5.62 -10.89
N LEU A 233 -13.33 -6.92 -10.72
CA LEU A 233 -12.32 -7.97 -10.70
C LEU A 233 -11.69 -8.17 -12.09
N GLU A 234 -12.50 -8.10 -13.15
CA GLU A 234 -12.03 -8.13 -14.53
C GLU A 234 -11.09 -6.96 -14.82
N THR A 235 -11.46 -5.74 -14.41
CA THR A 235 -10.59 -4.55 -14.55
C THR A 235 -9.26 -4.72 -13.80
N LYS A 236 -9.27 -5.31 -12.60
CA LYS A 236 -8.03 -5.61 -11.85
C LYS A 236 -7.14 -6.59 -12.61
N ARG A 237 -7.73 -7.63 -13.19
CA ARG A 237 -7.01 -8.65 -13.96
C ARG A 237 -6.40 -8.05 -15.23
N GLU A 238 -7.22 -7.39 -16.05
CA GLU A 238 -6.83 -6.97 -17.40
C GLU A 238 -5.99 -5.69 -17.42
N LYS A 239 -6.35 -4.69 -16.60
CA LYS A 239 -5.71 -3.37 -16.66
C LYS A 239 -4.66 -3.15 -15.59
N MET A 240 -4.63 -4.00 -14.55
CA MET A 240 -3.76 -3.81 -13.38
C MET A 240 -2.84 -5.01 -13.10
N GLY A 241 -2.95 -6.08 -13.90
CA GLY A 241 -2.07 -7.25 -13.84
C GLY A 241 -2.29 -8.13 -12.62
N HIS A 242 -3.43 -8.05 -11.94
CA HIS A 242 -3.71 -8.92 -10.81
C HIS A 242 -3.87 -10.38 -11.27
N GLN A 243 -3.29 -11.32 -10.53
CA GLN A 243 -3.45 -12.76 -10.74
C GLN A 243 -4.77 -13.23 -10.12
N LEU A 244 -5.86 -13.08 -10.87
CA LEU A 244 -7.20 -13.53 -10.50
C LEU A 244 -7.69 -14.56 -11.53
N PRO A 245 -8.51 -15.55 -11.13
CA PRO A 245 -9.13 -16.51 -12.04
C PRO A 245 -9.94 -15.83 -13.16
#